data_AF-A0ABD2GRS2-F1
#
_entry.id   AF-A0ABD2GRS2-F1
#
_cell.length_a   1.000
_cell.length_b   1.000
_cell.length_c   1.000
_cell.angle_alpha   90.00
_cell.angle_beta   90.00
_cell.angle_gamma   90.00
#
_symmetry.space_group_name_H-M   'P 1'
#
loop_
_entity.id
_entity.type
_entity.pdbx_description
1 polymer ?
#
loop_
_entity_poly.entity_id
_entity_poly.type
_entity_poly.pdbx_seq_one_letter_code
_entity_poly.pdbx_strand_id
1 'polypeptide(L)'
;MKELQKDKDRFLEECFQHVVELEEIALKGVSLSTQVHLDFLIDKMKEKGETEKVKKLEIMKNKMEENPRVKSALSYMSGKTAAMDRLRGNTAE
;
A
#
# COMPACT_ATOMS: atom_id res chain seq x y z
N MET A 1 -4.82 -28.73 2.64
CA MET A 1 -3.87 -27.84 3.34
C MET A 1 -2.61 -27.55 2.52
N LYS A 2 -1.85 -28.57 2.06
CA LYS A 2 -0.60 -28.34 1.30
C LYS A 2 -0.79 -27.62 -0.05
N GLU A 3 -1.78 -28.05 -0.86
CA GLU A 3 -2.09 -27.38 -2.13
C GLU A 3 -2.54 -25.93 -1.93
N LEU A 4 -3.42 -25.68 -0.95
CA LEU A 4 -3.87 -24.33 -0.62
C LEU A 4 -2.72 -23.40 -0.22
N GLN A 5 -1.75 -23.92 0.54
CA GLN A 5 -0.57 -23.15 0.93
C GLN A 5 0.32 -22.86 -0.29
N LYS A 6 0.50 -23.83 -1.19
CA LYS A 6 1.25 -23.67 -2.44
C LYS A 6 0.60 -22.62 -3.37
N ASP A 7 -0.72 -22.65 -3.51
CA ASP A 7 -1.46 -21.66 -4.29
C ASP A 7 -1.34 -20.27 -3.65
N LYS A 8 -1.45 -20.16 -2.32
CA LYS A 8 -1.22 -18.90 -1.59
C LYS A 8 0.18 -18.35 -1.86
N ASP A 9 1.18 -19.21 -1.83
CA ASP A 9 2.58 -18.83 -2.06
C ASP A 9 2.81 -18.38 -3.51
N ARG A 10 2.19 -19.06 -4.49
CA ARG A 10 2.21 -18.64 -5.89
C ARG A 10 1.55 -17.26 -6.07
N PHE A 11 0.35 -17.07 -5.53
CA PHE A 11 -0.36 -15.79 -5.67
C PHE A 11 0.37 -14.63 -4.99
N LEU A 12 1.05 -14.88 -3.86
CA LEU A 12 1.89 -13.86 -3.23
C LEU A 12 3.09 -13.47 -4.11
N GLU A 13 3.71 -14.44 -4.78
CA GLU A 13 4.79 -14.16 -5.72
C GLU A 13 4.28 -13.38 -6.95
N GLU A 14 3.16 -13.80 -7.53
CA GLU A 14 2.53 -13.10 -8.67
C GLU A 14 2.17 -11.66 -8.31
N CYS A 15 1.57 -11.43 -7.14
CA CYS A 15 1.29 -10.08 -6.63
C CYS A 15 2.56 -9.23 -6.50
N PHE A 16 3.66 -9.81 -6.02
CA PHE A 16 4.94 -9.10 -5.94
C PHE A 16 5.47 -8.71 -7.31
N GLN A 17 5.48 -9.63 -8.27
CA GLN A 17 5.95 -9.35 -9.63
C GLN A 17 5.10 -8.25 -10.28
N HIS A 18 3.78 -8.31 -10.16
CA HIS A 18 2.91 -7.27 -10.70
C HIS A 18 3.14 -5.90 -10.07
N VAL A 19 3.35 -5.83 -8.75
CA VAL A 19 3.67 -4.56 -8.08
C VAL A 19 5.01 -4.00 -8.55
N VAL A 20 6.01 -4.86 -8.74
CA VAL A 20 7.33 -4.48 -9.28
C VAL A 20 7.21 -3.97 -10.72
N GLU A 21 6.54 -4.73 -11.59
CA GLU A 21 6.34 -4.35 -12.99
C GLU A 21 5.54 -3.04 -13.09
N LEU A 22 4.53 -2.85 -12.24
CA LEU A 22 3.78 -1.60 -12.17
C LEU A 22 4.67 -0.43 -11.72
N GLU A 23 5.58 -0.60 -10.75
CA GLU A 23 6.54 0.46 -10.39
C GLU A 23 7.42 0.84 -11.60
N GLU A 24 7.94 -0.16 -12.31
CA GLU A 24 8.84 0.01 -13.45
C GLU A 24 8.14 0.65 -14.65
N ILE A 25 6.93 0.19 -15.00
CA ILE A 25 6.12 0.73 -16.10
C ILE A 25 5.58 2.11 -15.76
N ALA A 26 5.11 2.32 -14.52
CA ALA A 26 4.42 3.55 -14.17
C ALA A 26 5.34 4.77 -14.15
N LEU A 27 6.64 4.61 -13.85
CA LEU A 27 7.75 5.60 -13.85
C LEU A 27 7.47 7.00 -13.20
N LYS A 28 6.23 7.27 -12.77
CA LYS A 28 5.60 8.58 -12.42
C LYS A 28 4.24 8.44 -11.69
N GLY A 29 3.49 7.35 -11.90
CA GLY A 29 2.12 7.18 -11.43
C GLY A 29 2.00 6.50 -10.06
N VAL A 30 2.43 7.17 -9.00
CA VAL A 30 2.23 6.65 -7.65
C VAL A 30 0.76 6.88 -7.23
N SER A 31 -0.10 5.87 -7.38
CA SER A 31 -1.52 5.94 -6.98
C SER A 31 -1.70 5.59 -5.51
N LEU A 32 -2.54 6.35 -4.79
CA LEU A 32 -2.91 6.10 -3.38
C LEU A 32 -3.34 4.65 -3.10
N SER A 33 -4.04 4.03 -4.07
CA SER A 33 -4.48 2.64 -3.98
C SER A 33 -3.32 1.66 -3.84
N THR A 34 -2.17 1.97 -4.47
CA THR A 34 -0.95 1.15 -4.38
C THR A 34 -0.35 1.17 -2.97
N GLN A 35 -0.55 2.23 -2.18
CA GLN A 35 0.01 2.33 -0.82
C GLN A 35 -0.61 1.30 0.13
N VAL A 36 -1.95 1.21 0.14
CA VAL A 36 -2.68 0.29 1.02
C VAL A 36 -2.39 -1.17 0.66
N HIS A 37 -2.22 -1.46 -0.64
CA HIS A 37 -1.87 -2.80 -1.11
C HIS A 37 -0.40 -3.17 -0.86
N LEU A 38 0.52 -2.19 -0.77
CA LEU A 38 1.92 -2.41 -0.40
C LEU A 38 2.07 -2.89 1.05
N ASP A 39 1.33 -2.32 2.00
CA ASP A 39 1.41 -2.72 3.42
C ASP A 39 1.02 -4.20 3.61
N PHE A 40 -0.07 -4.62 2.98
CA PHE A 40 -0.47 -6.03 2.99
C PHE A 40 0.60 -6.96 2.41
N LEU A 41 1.18 -6.59 1.27
CA LEU A 41 2.19 -7.40 0.61
C LEU A 41 3.49 -7.46 1.44
N ILE A 42 3.90 -6.34 2.05
CA ILE A 42 5.06 -6.27 2.95
C ILE A 42 4.88 -7.24 4.13
N ASP A 43 3.72 -7.20 4.79
CA ASP A 43 3.44 -8.08 5.93
C ASP A 43 3.49 -9.55 5.54
N LYS A 44 2.94 -9.90 4.37
CA LYS A 44 2.98 -11.28 3.88
C LYS A 44 4.37 -11.75 3.47
N MET A 45 5.21 -10.86 2.95
CA MET A 45 6.61 -11.19 2.67
C MET A 45 7.44 -11.32 3.96
N LYS A 46 7.14 -10.54 5.00
CA LYS A 46 7.73 -10.69 6.35
C LYS A 46 7.36 -12.03 6.97
N GLU A 47 6.09 -12.43 6.91
CA GLU A 47 5.62 -13.74 7.39
C GLU A 47 6.36 -14.90 6.70
N LYS A 48 6.73 -14.75 5.43
CA LYS A 48 7.49 -15.76 4.66
C LYS A 48 9.01 -15.71 4.87
N GLY A 49 9.54 -14.66 5.48
CA GLY A 49 10.98 -14.45 5.64
C GLY A 49 11.70 -13.95 4.38
N GLU A 50 10.96 -13.39 3.41
CA GLU A 50 11.48 -12.91 2.11
C GLU A 50 12.10 -11.50 2.25
N THR A 51 13.22 -11.41 2.96
CA THR A 51 13.82 -10.13 3.40
C THR A 51 14.19 -9.18 2.26
N GLU A 52 14.65 -9.68 1.13
CA GLU A 52 14.97 -8.84 -0.05
C GLU A 52 13.72 -8.22 -0.67
N LYS A 53 12.63 -9.00 -0.78
CA LYS A 53 11.34 -8.52 -1.31
C LYS A 53 10.73 -7.49 -0.37
N VAL A 54 10.78 -7.72 0.94
CA VAL A 54 10.36 -6.75 1.96
C VAL A 54 11.10 -5.42 1.78
N LYS A 55 12.44 -5.46 1.66
CA LYS A 55 13.24 -4.24 1.49
C LYS A 55 12.87 -3.50 0.21
N LYS A 56 12.64 -4.20 -0.90
CA LYS A 56 12.22 -3.59 -2.17
C LYS A 56 10.87 -2.87 -2.00
N LEU A 57 9.89 -3.52 -1.40
CA LEU A 57 8.56 -2.96 -1.18
C LEU A 57 8.57 -1.76 -0.21
N GLU A 58 9.40 -1.79 0.84
CA GLU A 58 9.56 -0.66 1.76
C GLU A 58 10.18 0.56 1.06
N ILE A 59 11.14 0.36 0.14
CA ILE A 59 11.68 1.44 -0.69
C ILE A 59 10.58 2.05 -1.59
N MET A 60 9.73 1.21 -2.21
CA MET A 60 8.59 1.69 -3.00
C MET A 60 7.63 2.55 -2.18
N LYS A 61 7.30 2.07 -0.97
CA LYS A 61 6.42 2.78 -0.04
C LYS A 61 7.00 4.13 0.37
N ASN A 62 8.29 4.20 0.70
CA ASN A 62 8.93 5.45 1.09
C ASN A 62 8.95 6.47 -0.06
N LYS A 63 9.32 6.04 -1.29
CA LYS A 63 9.24 6.90 -2.49
C LYS A 63 7.83 7.44 -2.72
N MET A 64 6.81 6.65 -2.38
CA MET A 64 5.42 7.06 -2.48
C MET A 64 5.04 8.13 -1.47
N GLU A 65 5.45 7.99 -0.22
CA GLU A 65 5.23 9.00 0.83
C GLU A 65 5.97 10.32 0.56
N GLU A 66 7.15 10.23 -0.06
CA GLU A 66 7.93 11.40 -0.49
C GLU A 66 7.33 12.10 -1.71
N ASN A 67 6.39 11.47 -2.43
CA ASN A 67 5.76 12.07 -3.60
C ASN A 67 4.82 13.23 -3.18
N PRO A 68 5.08 14.49 -3.60
CA PRO A 68 4.28 15.64 -3.18
C PRO A 68 2.80 15.57 -3.59
N ARG A 69 2.49 14.87 -4.69
CA ARG A 69 1.10 14.67 -5.15
C ARG A 69 0.35 13.70 -4.23
N VAL A 70 1.01 12.64 -3.80
CA VAL A 70 0.46 11.67 -2.84
C VAL A 70 0.28 12.36 -1.48
N LYS A 71 1.30 13.08 -1.00
CA LYS A 71 1.26 13.82 0.26
C LYS A 71 0.16 14.89 0.30
N SER A 72 -0.02 15.64 -0.79
CA SER A 72 -1.09 16.65 -0.89
C SER A 72 -2.48 16.02 -0.95
N ALA A 73 -2.65 14.93 -1.71
CA ALA A 73 -3.90 14.17 -1.73
C ALA A 73 -4.27 13.58 -0.36
N LEU A 74 -3.30 12.98 0.35
CA LEU A 74 -3.49 12.48 1.72
C LEU A 74 -3.91 13.60 2.67
N SER A 75 -3.19 14.73 2.65
CA SER A 75 -3.50 15.88 3.51
C SER A 75 -4.91 16.42 3.26
N TYR A 76 -5.33 16.50 1.99
CA TYR A 76 -6.68 16.92 1.62
C TYR A 76 -7.75 15.95 2.14
N MET A 77 -7.54 14.64 2.00
CA MET A 77 -8.46 13.60 2.47
C MET A 77 -8.57 13.61 4.00
N SER A 78 -7.44 13.66 4.71
CA SER A 78 -7.42 13.73 6.18
C SER A 78 -8.09 15.00 6.74
N GLY A 79 -7.94 16.13 6.04
CA GLY A 79 -8.64 17.37 6.41
C GLY A 79 -10.15 17.25 6.27
N LYS A 80 -10.63 16.59 5.20
CA LYS A 80 -12.06 16.33 5.00
C LYS A 80 -12.64 15.35 6.02
N THR A 81 -11.94 14.27 6.35
CA THR A 81 -12.43 13.31 7.35
C THR A 81 -12.51 13.96 8.73
N ALA A 82 -11.48 14.70 9.14
CA ALA A 82 -11.50 15.44 10.41
C ALA A 82 -12.62 16.50 10.46
N ALA A 83 -12.91 17.17 9.35
CA ALA A 83 -14.04 18.10 9.26
C ALA A 83 -15.39 17.38 9.37
N MET A 84 -15.55 16.22 8.72
CA MET A 84 -16.78 15.41 8.81
C MET A 84 -17.00 14.85 10.22
N ASP A 85 -15.96 14.42 10.92
CA ASP A 85 -16.07 13.94 12.29
C ASP A 85 -16.50 15.05 13.25
N ARG A 86 -15.98 16.28 13.07
CA ARG A 86 -16.43 17.46 13.82
C ARG A 86 -17.90 17.82 13.54
N LEU A 87 -18.32 17.71 12.28
CA LEU A 87 -19.72 17.94 11.90
C LEU A 87 -20.67 16.89 12.49
N ARG A 88 -20.25 15.61 12.54
CA ARG A 88 -21.02 14.53 13.18
C ARG A 88 -21.07 14.66 14.70
N GLY A 89 -20.00 15.14 15.33
CA GLY A 89 -19.96 15.37 16.78
C GLY A 89 -20.89 16.49 17.26
N ASN A 90 -21.15 17.50 16.43
CA ASN A 90 -22.02 18.64 16.76
C ASN A 90 -23.52 18.40 16.50
N THR A 91 -23.91 17.24 15.96
CA THR A 91 -25.33 16.91 15.69
C THR A 91 -25.98 16.05 16.77
N ALA A 92 -25.33 15.88 17.93
CA ALA A 92 -25.80 15.01 19.02
C ALA A 92 -26.24 15.75 20.30
N GLU A 93 -26.46 17.07 20.26
CA GLU A 93 -27.10 17.85 21.34
C GLU A 93 -28.49 18.33 20.97
#